data_AF-A0A7D9KES9-F1
#
_entry.id   AF-A0A7D9KES9-F1
#
_cell.length_a   1.000
_cell.length_b   1.000
_cell.length_c   1.000
_cell.angle_alpha   90.00
_cell.angle_beta   90.00
_cell.angle_gamma   90.00
#
_symmetry.space_group_name_H-M   'P 1'
#
loop_
_entity.id
_entity.type
_entity.pdbx_description
1 polymer ?
#
loop_
_entity_poly.entity_id
_entity_poly.type
_entity_poly.pdbx_seq_one_letter_code
_entity_poly.pdbx_strand_id
1 'polypeptide(L)'
;MLHVCHAVMYKQLSAWLLHGLLLDYYDEFFIMMKSATSAGAITSAEQSETEDGKNEEKQVQEKKPASQKTAESHFSLNAEMLPSYISTSVAEKILFVGESVKMLESSMSKSADNRR
;
A
#
# COMPACT_ATOMS: atom_id res chain seq x y z
N MET A 1 -0.39 -28.16 12.92
CA MET A 1 -1.25 -27.09 12.36
C MET A 1 -0.45 -25.83 12.00
N LEU A 2 0.33 -25.24 12.91
CA LEU A 2 1.15 -24.05 12.63
C LEU A 2 2.06 -24.18 11.39
N HIS A 3 2.72 -25.33 11.22
CA HIS A 3 3.60 -25.58 10.07
C HIS A 3 2.87 -25.50 8.72
N VAL A 4 1.59 -25.91 8.65
CA VAL A 4 0.82 -25.89 7.40
C VAL A 4 0.40 -24.45 7.07
N CYS A 5 -0.06 -23.69 8.08
CA CYS A 5 -0.37 -22.27 7.91
C CYS A 5 0.87 -21.46 7.49
N HIS A 6 2.03 -21.75 8.08
CA HIS A 6 3.29 -21.11 7.65
C HIS A 6 3.67 -21.51 6.23
N ALA A 7 3.43 -22.75 5.80
CA ALA A 7 3.66 -23.14 4.41
C ALA A 7 2.82 -22.31 3.42
N VAL A 8 1.56 -22.04 3.76
CA VAL A 8 0.69 -21.13 2.99
C VAL A 8 1.26 -19.71 2.99
N MET A 9 1.60 -19.17 4.17
CA MET A 9 2.19 -17.83 4.30
C MET A 9 3.49 -17.69 3.50
N TYR A 10 4.38 -18.69 3.51
CA TYR A 10 5.62 -18.67 2.72
C TYR A 10 5.34 -18.70 1.23
N LYS A 11 4.32 -19.44 0.78
CA LYS A 11 3.87 -19.41 -0.62
C LYS A 11 3.38 -18.01 -1.00
N GLN A 12 2.55 -17.39 -0.17
CA GLN A 12 2.07 -16.01 -0.38
C GLN A 12 3.23 -15.01 -0.41
N LEU A 13 4.17 -15.10 0.54
CA LEU A 13 5.39 -14.28 0.57
C LEU A 13 6.24 -14.46 -0.69
N SER A 14 6.46 -15.69 -1.14
CA SER A 14 7.25 -15.95 -2.34
C SER A 14 6.59 -15.37 -3.59
N ALA A 15 5.26 -15.51 -3.73
CA ALA A 15 4.52 -14.94 -4.85
C ALA A 15 4.58 -13.41 -4.84
N TRP A 16 4.49 -12.80 -3.66
CA TRP A 16 4.57 -11.36 -3.50
C TRP A 16 5.98 -10.81 -3.76
N LEU A 17 7.01 -11.39 -3.12
CA LEU A 17 8.38 -10.87 -3.17
C LEU A 17 9.10 -11.15 -4.50
N LEU A 18 8.80 -12.25 -5.17
CA LEU A 18 9.45 -12.58 -6.46
C LEU A 18 8.66 -12.08 -7.67
N HIS A 19 7.34 -12.04 -7.58
CA HIS A 19 6.48 -11.80 -8.73
C HIS A 19 5.53 -10.62 -8.58
N GLY A 20 5.46 -9.96 -7.42
CA GLY A 20 4.48 -8.90 -7.16
C GLY A 20 3.04 -9.40 -7.21
N LEU A 21 2.81 -10.70 -7.00
CA LEU A 21 1.49 -11.33 -7.04
C LEU A 21 0.92 -11.46 -5.64
N LEU A 22 -0.23 -10.86 -5.40
CA LEU A 22 -0.98 -10.99 -4.15
C LEU A 22 -1.95 -12.16 -4.26
N LEU A 23 -1.60 -13.30 -3.64
CA LEU A 23 -2.41 -14.53 -3.65
C LEU A 23 -3.13 -14.70 -2.32
N ASP A 24 -4.25 -13.99 -2.15
CA ASP A 24 -5.01 -14.01 -0.89
C ASP A 24 -6.52 -14.16 -1.16
N TYR A 25 -7.02 -15.39 -1.14
CA TYR A 25 -8.43 -15.68 -1.40
C TYR A 25 -9.29 -15.64 -0.13
N TYR A 26 -8.66 -15.85 1.02
CA TYR A 26 -9.34 -15.96 2.32
C TYR A 26 -9.02 -14.79 3.26
N ASP A 27 -8.43 -13.71 2.75
CA ASP A 27 -8.00 -12.53 3.52
C ASP A 27 -7.10 -12.89 4.72
N GLU A 28 -6.26 -13.91 4.53
CA GLU A 28 -5.40 -14.48 5.58
C GLU A 28 -4.00 -13.86 5.60
N PHE A 29 -3.64 -13.09 4.57
CA PHE A 29 -2.34 -12.47 4.43
C PHE A 29 -2.35 -11.05 5.00
N PHE A 30 -1.22 -10.65 5.60
CA PHE A 30 -1.11 -9.33 6.24
C PHE A 30 -0.93 -8.17 5.23
N ILE A 31 -0.97 -8.42 3.93
CA ILE A 31 -0.93 -7.39 2.87
C ILE A 31 -2.25 -7.39 2.13
N MET A 32 -2.87 -6.21 2.02
CA MET A 32 -4.16 -6.03 1.35
C MET A 32 -4.07 -4.95 0.27
N MET A 33 -4.88 -5.08 -0.76
CA MET A 33 -5.06 -4.03 -1.77
C MET A 33 -6.06 -2.99 -1.26
N LYS A 34 -5.68 -1.71 -1.27
CA LYS A 34 -6.60 -0.61 -1.00
C LYS A 34 -7.55 -0.49 -2.20
N SER A 35 -8.83 -0.75 -1.97
CA SER A 35 -9.85 -0.44 -2.97
C SER A 35 -9.82 1.07 -3.24
N ALA A 36 -10.02 1.46 -4.50
CA ALA A 36 -9.95 2.87 -4.94
C ALA A 36 -11.05 3.79 -4.33
N THR A 37 -11.81 3.28 -3.36
CA THR A 37 -12.92 3.96 -2.68
C THR A 37 -12.52 4.21 -1.23
N SER A 38 -11.69 5.23 -0.98
CA SER A 38 -11.62 6.02 0.28
C SER A 38 -10.30 6.79 0.41
N ALA A 39 -9.93 7.61 -0.58
CA ALA A 39 -8.94 8.68 -0.39
C ALA A 39 -9.54 9.84 0.44
N GLY A 40 -10.21 9.54 1.56
CA GLY A 40 -11.06 10.47 2.31
C GLY A 40 -11.50 9.96 3.67
N ALA A 41 -10.56 9.42 4.46
CA ALA A 41 -10.60 9.17 5.90
C ALA A 41 -9.34 8.32 6.13
N ILE A 42 -8.28 8.72 6.81
CA ILE A 42 -8.19 9.26 8.16
C ILE A 42 -6.74 9.79 8.27
N THR A 43 -6.57 11.11 8.23
CA THR A 43 -5.44 11.77 8.89
C THR A 43 -6.08 12.51 10.05
N SER A 44 -5.88 12.03 11.28
CA SER A 44 -6.09 12.77 12.54
C SER A 44 -6.08 11.78 13.70
N ALA A 45 -4.99 11.74 14.46
CA ALA A 45 -5.02 11.59 15.92
C ALA A 45 -3.60 11.75 16.50
N GLU A 46 -3.00 12.94 16.36
CA GLU A 46 -2.03 13.41 17.35
C GLU A 46 -2.33 14.90 17.67
N GLN A 47 -2.61 15.14 18.96
CA GLN A 47 -2.42 16.39 19.73
C GLN A 47 -3.38 17.58 19.43
N SER A 48 -4.41 17.82 20.24
CA SER A 48 -4.41 18.52 21.56
C SER A 48 -4.27 20.05 21.46
N GLU A 49 -5.42 20.71 21.62
CA GLU A 49 -5.68 21.98 22.33
C GLU A 49 -5.15 23.33 21.78
N THR A 50 -6.11 24.12 21.27
CA THR A 50 -6.44 25.54 21.58
C THR A 50 -5.33 26.60 21.57
N GLU A 51 -5.39 27.56 20.62
CA GLU A 51 -5.82 28.95 20.89
C GLU A 51 -5.77 29.87 19.65
N ASP A 52 -6.61 30.90 19.76
CA ASP A 52 -7.08 31.98 18.89
C ASP A 52 -6.04 32.76 18.03
N GLY A 53 -6.49 33.29 16.86
CA GLY A 53 -5.69 34.25 16.09
C GLY A 53 -6.08 34.44 14.62
N LYS A 54 -6.85 35.50 14.34
CA LYS A 54 -7.23 36.02 13.01
C LYS A 54 -6.04 36.27 12.06
N ASN A 55 -6.20 35.94 10.77
CA ASN A 55 -6.02 36.90 9.66
C ASN A 55 -6.40 36.30 8.30
N GLU A 56 -7.20 37.06 7.56
CA GLU A 56 -7.45 36.92 6.13
C GLU A 56 -6.21 37.41 5.35
N GLU A 57 -5.68 36.62 4.42
CA GLU A 57 -4.91 37.14 3.27
C GLU A 57 -4.67 36.05 2.21
N LYS A 58 -5.58 36.07 1.23
CA LYS A 58 -5.43 35.73 -0.19
C LYS A 58 -4.00 35.41 -0.67
N GLN A 59 -3.69 34.12 -0.88
CA GLN A 59 -2.61 33.70 -1.77
C GLN A 59 -3.04 32.61 -2.75
N VAL A 60 -2.91 33.02 -4.01
CA VAL A 60 -2.86 32.34 -5.30
C VAL A 60 -2.81 30.80 -5.25
N GLN A 61 -3.88 30.27 -5.81
CA GLN A 61 -4.08 28.97 -6.41
C GLN A 61 -2.85 28.46 -7.19
N GLU A 62 -1.96 27.69 -6.55
CA GLU A 62 -0.99 26.85 -7.26
C GLU A 62 -1.65 25.51 -7.55
N LYS A 63 -2.25 25.41 -8.74
CA LYS A 63 -2.75 24.15 -9.28
C LYS A 63 -1.57 23.20 -9.44
N LYS A 64 -1.35 22.34 -8.44
CA LYS A 64 -0.48 21.17 -8.56
C LYS A 64 -0.89 20.44 -9.85
N PRO A 65 0.02 20.20 -10.80
CA PRO A 65 -0.34 19.53 -12.04
C PRO A 65 -0.97 18.21 -11.63
N ALA A 66 -2.16 17.94 -12.19
CA ALA A 66 -2.83 16.67 -12.05
C ALA A 66 -1.86 15.59 -12.54
N SER A 67 -1.09 15.03 -11.60
CA SER A 67 -0.25 13.88 -11.84
C SER A 67 -1.21 12.84 -12.39
N GLN A 68 -0.98 12.42 -13.62
CA GLN A 68 -1.78 11.44 -14.32
C GLN A 68 -2.08 10.32 -13.33
N LYS A 69 -3.33 10.27 -12.85
CA LYS A 69 -3.79 9.32 -11.84
C LYS A 69 -3.90 7.98 -12.53
N THR A 70 -2.74 7.40 -12.84
CA THR A 70 -2.59 5.98 -13.07
C THR A 70 -3.28 5.34 -11.88
N ALA A 71 -4.15 4.37 -12.11
CA ALA A 71 -4.71 3.55 -11.04
C ALA A 71 -3.54 2.80 -10.39
N GLU A 72 -2.84 3.47 -9.49
CA GLU A 72 -1.80 2.90 -8.67
C GLU A 72 -2.54 2.01 -7.68
N SER A 73 -2.43 0.70 -7.89
CA SER A 73 -2.84 -0.28 -6.90
C SER A 73 -2.06 0.01 -5.62
N HIS A 74 -2.67 0.73 -4.69
CA HIS A 74 -2.05 1.02 -3.41
C HIS A 74 -2.24 -0.18 -2.50
N PHE A 75 -1.17 -0.66 -1.86
CA PHE A 75 -1.25 -1.76 -0.89
C PHE A 75 -1.10 -1.22 0.55
N SER A 76 -1.52 -2.00 1.53
CA SER A 76 -1.36 -1.70 2.96
C SER A 76 -1.22 -2.94 3.81
N LEU A 77 -0.72 -2.76 5.03
CA LEU A 77 -0.67 -3.80 6.03
C LEU A 77 -2.03 -3.97 6.73
N ASN A 78 -2.43 -5.22 6.97
CA ASN A 78 -3.44 -5.59 7.94
C ASN A 78 -2.76 -5.99 9.26
N ALA A 79 -2.85 -5.13 10.27
CA ALA A 79 -2.23 -5.39 11.57
C ALA A 79 -2.86 -6.58 12.30
N GLU A 80 -4.15 -6.88 12.07
CA GLU A 80 -4.85 -7.99 12.71
C GLU A 80 -4.37 -9.35 12.20
N MET A 81 -3.92 -9.40 10.95
CA MET A 81 -3.42 -10.62 10.29
C MET A 81 -1.90 -10.75 10.37
N LEU A 82 -1.20 -9.80 11.00
CA LEU A 82 0.26 -9.83 11.13
C LEU A 82 0.68 -10.81 12.25
N PRO A 83 1.48 -11.86 11.95
CA PRO A 83 1.96 -12.75 12.98
C PRO A 83 2.88 -12.03 13.97
N SER A 84 2.70 -12.27 15.28
CA SER A 84 3.41 -11.55 16.36
C SER A 84 4.94 -11.71 16.34
N TYR A 85 5.46 -12.75 15.69
CA TYR A 85 6.89 -12.97 15.52
C TYR A 85 7.50 -12.16 14.35
N ILE A 86 6.66 -11.54 13.52
CA ILE A 86 7.08 -10.60 12.47
C ILE A 86 6.88 -9.19 13.00
N SER A 87 7.97 -8.46 13.22
CA SER A 87 7.88 -7.05 13.61
C SER A 87 7.24 -6.20 12.52
N THR A 88 6.51 -5.15 12.89
CA THR A 88 5.92 -4.17 11.96
C THR A 88 6.96 -3.64 10.96
N SER A 89 8.16 -3.31 11.42
CA SER A 89 9.23 -2.83 10.53
C SER A 89 9.69 -3.83 9.48
N VAL A 90 9.54 -5.14 9.72
CA VAL A 90 9.81 -6.18 8.71
C VAL A 90 8.63 -6.29 7.74
N ALA A 91 7.40 -6.23 8.24
CA ALA A 91 6.19 -6.23 7.41
C ALA A 91 6.19 -5.06 6.42
N GLU A 92 6.57 -3.86 6.86
CA GLU A 92 6.72 -2.67 6.02
C GLU A 92 7.76 -2.89 4.90
N LYS A 93 8.90 -3.51 5.23
CA LYS A 93 9.92 -3.85 4.22
C LYS A 93 9.39 -4.86 3.20
N ILE A 94 8.65 -5.86 3.64
CA ILE A 94 8.03 -6.86 2.76
C ILE A 94 7.01 -6.19 1.82
N LEU A 95 6.17 -5.30 2.35
CA LEU A 95 5.23 -4.51 1.57
C LEU A 95 5.96 -3.69 0.50
N PHE A 96 6.95 -2.89 0.92
CA PHE A 96 7.72 -2.04 0.03
C PHE A 96 8.42 -2.80 -1.11
N VAL A 97 9.03 -3.95 -0.78
CA VAL A 97 9.72 -4.77 -1.79
C VAL A 97 8.73 -5.28 -2.83
N GLY A 98 7.59 -5.86 -2.41
CA GLY A 98 6.62 -6.38 -3.38
C GLY A 98 5.89 -5.28 -4.17
N GLU A 99 5.62 -4.11 -3.57
CA GLU A 99 5.12 -2.94 -4.31
C GLU A 99 6.11 -2.50 -5.40
N SER A 100 7.41 -2.49 -5.08
CA SER A 100 8.47 -2.15 -6.04
C SER A 100 8.52 -3.14 -7.21
N VAL A 101 8.41 -4.44 -6.92
CA VAL A 101 8.35 -5.49 -7.95
C VAL A 101 7.09 -5.34 -8.81
N LYS A 102 5.94 -5.08 -8.20
CA LYS A 102 4.66 -4.90 -8.91
C LYS A 102 4.65 -3.65 -9.80
N MET A 103 5.24 -2.56 -9.33
CA MET A 103 5.40 -1.33 -10.10
C MET A 103 6.31 -1.55 -11.31
N LEU A 104 7.41 -2.29 -11.12
CA LEU A 104 8.31 -2.65 -12.22
C LEU A 104 7.60 -3.48 -13.29
N GLU A 105 6.87 -4.53 -12.90
CA GLU A 105 6.06 -5.35 -13.80
C GLU A 105 5.07 -4.47 -14.60
N SER A 106 4.33 -3.61 -13.90
CA SER A 106 3.34 -2.73 -14.52
C SER A 106 3.97 -1.76 -15.53
N SER A 107 5.19 -1.29 -15.28
CA SER A 107 5.93 -0.43 -16.20
C SER A 107 6.41 -1.17 -17.45
N MET A 108 6.83 -2.43 -17.30
CA MET A 108 7.26 -3.29 -18.40
C MET A 108 6.10 -3.66 -19.32
N SER A 109 4.94 -4.01 -18.75
CA SER A 109 3.74 -4.33 -19.53
C SER A 109 3.27 -3.16 -20.39
N LYS A 110 3.24 -1.94 -19.83
CA LYS A 110 2.90 -0.72 -20.58
C LYS A 110 3.88 -0.45 -21.73
N SER A 111 5.16 -0.71 -21.52
CA SER A 111 6.21 -0.51 -22.54
C SER A 111 6.20 -1.56 -23.67
N ALA A 112 5.61 -2.73 -23.43
CA ALA A 112 5.44 -3.76 -24.45
C ALA A 112 4.21 -3.50 -25.34
N ASP A 113 3.14 -2.97 -24.74
CA ASP A 113 1.90 -2.63 -25.46
C ASP A 113 2.10 -1.45 -26.43
N ASN A 114 2.84 -0.41 -26.02
CA ASN A 114 3.14 0.75 -26.88
C ASN A 114 4.05 0.45 -28.10
N ARG A 115 4.51 -0.80 -28.27
CA ARG A 115 5.37 -1.22 -29.39
C ARG A 115 4.65 -2.08 -30.44
N ARG A 116 3.35 -2.32 -30.28
CA ARG A 116 2.50 -3.04 -31.25
C ARG A 116 1.61 -2.07 -32.00
#